data_AF-A0A267EK27-F1
#
_entry.id   AF-A0A267EK27-F1
#
_cell.length_a   1.000
_cell.length_b   1.000
_cell.length_c   1.000
_cell.angle_alpha   90.00
_cell.angle_beta   90.00
_cell.angle_gamma   90.00
#
_symmetry.space_group_name_H-M   'P 1'
#
loop_
_entity.id
_entity.type
_entity.pdbx_description
1 polymer ?
#
loop_
_entity_poly.entity_id
_entity_poly.type
_entity_poly.pdbx_seq_one_letter_code
_entity_poly.pdbx_strand_id
1 'polypeptide(L)'
;MPDKWEFPWYASWDTGFQAAVLADVDPDFAKAQLELMLSDRYMSPEGQVPGCEFNYSDENPPVLAWSAYEVFKSTGDLDFARRIYPRLKLNFAWWLRHRRVASQCSADDSESDAVYFKSGFLGMDNICAIDRSRVPDNCRIYQADAYAWVFATGLHCLRLAAAAGQSDSELCYWLDWLARLQRGFRHFDDAEGFCFDILEERGADGVWRRTHVRILSMVGLMPLTAVMDFDWSDLAGREAVADAIDRCGLRVERPGNSGSRCLVSLLNSRQWVKVFERLFPLREGPADCSDADEGFLGPYGVRMVSRWHRKHPVTLAQSTLNYEPGESRTGMYGGNSNWRGPVWLCMNYLLVQAALRVHEGGRPDPRLRRFARQVCERVLSIFVGKHDGVDGQTAATNRRRPLHGEAKEFASQWRGAEFALFYEYFHGDTGRGCGASHQTGWTALVVKFAQTLHKRLVAE
;
A
#
# COMPACT_ATOMS: atom_id res chain seq x y z
N MET A 1 -0.27 16.82 -10.40
CA MET A 1 0.65 17.21 -9.32
C MET A 1 -0.02 16.98 -7.98
N PRO A 2 0.72 16.63 -6.92
CA PRO A 2 0.17 16.34 -5.59
C PRO A 2 -0.65 17.50 -5.03
N ASP A 3 -0.11 18.72 -5.04
CA ASP A 3 -0.76 19.95 -4.57
C ASP A 3 -0.35 21.11 -5.49
N LYS A 4 -1.29 21.97 -5.90
CA LYS A 4 -0.99 23.05 -6.87
C LYS A 4 -0.18 24.22 -6.32
N TRP A 5 -0.04 24.34 -5.00
CA TRP A 5 0.59 25.44 -4.30
C TRP A 5 1.87 25.00 -3.56
N GLU A 6 1.77 23.99 -2.70
CA GLU A 6 2.88 23.53 -1.87
C GLU A 6 3.79 22.55 -2.63
N PHE A 7 3.19 21.73 -3.51
CA PHE A 7 3.92 20.73 -4.30
C PHE A 7 3.63 20.84 -5.80
N PRO A 8 3.92 21.99 -6.46
CA PRO A 8 3.61 22.24 -7.87
C PRO A 8 4.54 21.50 -8.84
N TRP A 9 5.00 20.31 -8.45
CA TRP A 9 5.95 19.45 -9.12
C TRP A 9 5.44 18.01 -9.10
N TYR A 10 5.96 17.13 -9.95
CA TYR A 10 5.50 15.74 -9.99
C TYR A 10 6.30 14.85 -9.03
N ALA A 11 5.60 13.92 -8.38
CA ALA A 11 6.21 12.74 -7.77
C ALA A 11 5.62 11.51 -8.47
N SER A 12 6.47 10.58 -8.90
CA SER A 12 6.00 9.47 -9.74
C SER A 12 4.99 8.58 -9.02
N TRP A 13 5.15 8.37 -7.72
CA TRP A 13 4.19 7.57 -6.97
C TRP A 13 2.84 8.26 -6.76
N ASP A 14 2.82 9.57 -6.48
CA ASP A 14 1.60 10.37 -6.48
C ASP A 14 0.85 10.31 -7.82
N THR A 15 1.58 10.42 -8.94
CA THR A 15 1.01 10.31 -10.30
C THR A 15 0.26 9.00 -10.49
N GLY A 16 0.75 7.89 -9.92
CA GLY A 16 0.06 6.61 -9.97
C GLY A 16 -1.32 6.65 -9.29
N PHE A 17 -1.43 7.21 -8.10
CA PHE A 17 -2.72 7.36 -7.41
C PHE A 17 -3.65 8.34 -8.12
N GLN A 18 -3.11 9.45 -8.64
CA GLN A 18 -3.86 10.44 -9.42
C GLN A 18 -4.47 9.81 -10.67
N ALA A 19 -3.68 9.08 -11.47
CA ALA A 19 -4.14 8.43 -12.70
C ALA A 19 -5.24 7.39 -12.43
N ALA A 20 -5.13 6.62 -11.34
CA ALA A 20 -6.15 5.62 -10.98
C ALA A 20 -7.51 6.27 -10.66
N VAL A 21 -7.52 7.47 -10.07
CA VAL A 21 -8.75 8.25 -9.84
C VAL A 21 -9.25 8.87 -11.14
N LEU A 22 -8.36 9.51 -11.89
CA LEU A 22 -8.68 10.21 -13.14
C LEU A 22 -9.23 9.28 -14.21
N ALA A 23 -8.93 7.99 -14.18
CA ALA A 23 -9.47 7.02 -15.13
C ALA A 23 -11.00 7.00 -15.21
N ASP A 24 -11.71 7.40 -14.15
CA ASP A 24 -13.18 7.46 -14.15
C ASP A 24 -13.73 8.75 -14.79
N VAL A 25 -12.87 9.74 -15.04
CA VAL A 25 -13.25 11.08 -15.53
C VAL A 25 -12.67 11.34 -16.91
N ASP A 26 -11.35 11.15 -17.04
CA ASP A 26 -10.59 11.29 -18.28
C ASP A 26 -9.58 10.14 -18.39
N PRO A 27 -10.03 8.97 -18.91
CA PRO A 27 -9.18 7.80 -19.04
C PRO A 27 -8.01 8.00 -19.99
N ASP A 28 -8.15 8.81 -21.04
CA ASP A 28 -7.08 9.02 -22.00
C ASP A 28 -5.97 9.90 -21.41
N PHE A 29 -6.34 10.92 -20.64
CA PHE A 29 -5.36 11.69 -19.86
C PHE A 29 -4.66 10.82 -18.81
N ALA A 30 -5.40 9.97 -18.09
CA ALA A 30 -4.80 9.04 -17.12
C ALA A 30 -3.78 8.10 -17.75
N LYS A 31 -4.11 7.49 -18.90
CA LYS A 31 -3.18 6.65 -19.68
C LYS A 31 -1.96 7.45 -20.12
N ALA A 32 -2.15 8.65 -20.66
CA ALA A 32 -1.06 9.50 -21.14
C ALA A 32 -0.08 9.88 -20.02
N GLN A 33 -0.55 10.13 -18.79
CA GLN A 33 0.34 10.42 -17.66
C GLN A 33 1.22 9.21 -17.29
N LEU A 34 0.64 7.99 -17.29
CA LEU A 34 1.39 6.77 -17.01
C LEU A 34 2.40 6.45 -18.12
N GLU A 35 1.99 6.57 -19.38
CA GLU A 35 2.86 6.39 -20.55
C GLU A 35 4.01 7.42 -20.55
N LEU A 36 3.74 8.67 -20.15
CA LEU A 36 4.77 9.71 -20.04
C LEU A 36 5.85 9.34 -19.03
N MET A 37 5.48 8.97 -17.80
CA MET A 37 6.43 8.60 -16.74
C MET A 37 7.27 7.37 -17.12
N LEU A 38 6.68 6.45 -17.88
CA LEU A 38 7.33 5.22 -18.33
C LEU A 38 7.98 5.34 -19.70
N SER A 39 7.89 6.49 -20.37
CA SER A 39 8.47 6.71 -21.70
C SER A 39 10.00 6.66 -21.68
N ASP A 40 10.61 6.51 -22.86
CA ASP A 40 12.06 6.60 -23.06
C ASP A 40 12.64 7.99 -22.76
N ARG A 41 11.78 9.02 -22.70
CA ARG A 41 12.17 10.38 -22.33
C ARG A 41 12.38 10.56 -20.83
N TYR A 42 11.69 9.79 -20.00
CA TYR A 42 11.68 9.94 -18.53
C TYR A 42 12.29 8.73 -17.81
N MET A 43 11.94 7.53 -18.22
CA MET A 43 12.44 6.30 -17.60
C MET A 43 13.86 6.00 -18.11
N SER A 44 14.77 5.70 -17.18
CA SER A 44 16.15 5.32 -17.51
C SER A 44 16.17 4.09 -18.43
N PRO A 45 17.17 3.94 -19.33
CA PRO A 45 17.32 2.74 -20.15
C PRO A 45 17.38 1.43 -19.34
N GLU A 46 17.88 1.47 -18.10
CA GLU A 46 17.89 0.30 -17.20
C GLU A 46 16.54 0.02 -16.52
N GLY A 47 15.55 0.91 -16.67
CA GLY A 47 14.20 0.77 -16.12
C GLY A 47 13.89 1.57 -14.86
N GLN A 48 14.81 2.41 -14.37
CA GLN A 48 14.50 3.31 -13.25
C GLN A 48 13.45 4.34 -13.66
N VAL A 49 12.36 4.42 -12.91
CA VAL A 49 11.37 5.50 -13.05
C VAL A 49 11.87 6.70 -12.26
N PRO A 50 11.80 7.92 -12.82
CA PRO A 50 12.29 9.10 -12.13
C PRO A 50 11.45 9.40 -10.89
N GLY A 51 12.08 9.66 -9.74
CA GLY A 51 11.40 9.92 -8.47
C GLY A 51 10.55 11.19 -8.50
N CYS A 52 11.21 12.35 -8.49
CA CYS A 52 10.57 13.66 -8.57
C CYS A 52 11.44 14.70 -9.30
N GLU A 53 10.85 15.87 -9.58
CA GLU A 53 11.47 16.93 -10.40
C GLU A 53 12.86 17.39 -9.92
N PHE A 54 13.12 17.38 -8.60
CA PHE A 54 14.41 17.79 -8.02
C PHE A 54 15.31 16.61 -7.62
N ASN A 55 14.82 15.37 -7.69
CA ASN A 55 15.60 14.18 -7.39
C ASN A 55 15.12 12.99 -8.25
N TYR A 56 15.51 12.98 -9.52
CA TYR A 56 15.15 11.92 -10.45
C TYR A 56 15.61 10.53 -10.00
N SER A 57 16.72 10.44 -9.27
CA SER A 57 17.26 9.18 -8.77
C SER A 57 16.58 8.67 -7.51
N ASP A 58 15.65 9.44 -6.92
CA ASP A 58 14.95 9.03 -5.71
C ASP A 58 14.08 7.80 -5.95
N GLU A 59 14.08 6.92 -4.96
CA GLU A 59 13.39 5.65 -5.03
C GLU A 59 11.97 5.82 -4.49
N ASN A 60 11.02 5.86 -5.42
CA ASN A 60 9.61 5.88 -5.11
C ASN A 60 9.01 4.47 -5.18
N PRO A 61 7.93 4.17 -4.44
CA PRO A 61 7.21 2.91 -4.59
C PRO A 61 6.80 2.66 -6.05
N PRO A 62 6.94 1.43 -6.59
CA PRO A 62 6.55 1.07 -7.96
C PRO A 62 5.03 0.96 -8.16
N VAL A 63 4.29 1.96 -7.69
CA VAL A 63 2.83 2.02 -7.74
C VAL A 63 2.27 2.16 -9.16
N LEU A 64 3.10 2.53 -10.14
CA LEU A 64 2.69 2.69 -11.53
C LEU A 64 2.15 1.37 -12.15
N ALA A 65 2.64 0.21 -11.70
CA ALA A 65 2.09 -1.07 -12.16
C ALA A 65 0.66 -1.31 -11.64
N TRP A 66 0.42 -0.99 -10.37
CA TRP A 66 -0.93 -0.99 -9.79
C TRP A 66 -1.83 0.00 -10.51
N SER A 67 -1.34 1.22 -10.73
CA SER A 67 -2.11 2.27 -11.39
C SER A 67 -2.49 1.89 -12.82
N ALA A 68 -1.53 1.42 -13.62
CA ALA A 68 -1.79 0.95 -14.98
C ALA A 68 -2.84 -0.17 -15.01
N TYR A 69 -2.79 -1.08 -14.03
CA TYR A 69 -3.82 -2.12 -13.91
C TYR A 69 -5.20 -1.56 -13.54
N GLU A 70 -5.28 -0.59 -12.63
CA GLU A 70 -6.56 0.05 -12.28
C GLU A 70 -7.15 0.86 -13.45
N VAL A 71 -6.31 1.58 -14.20
CA VAL A 71 -6.72 2.27 -15.44
C VAL A 71 -7.21 1.26 -16.46
N PHE A 72 -6.44 0.20 -16.73
CA PHE A 72 -6.84 -0.88 -17.65
C PHE A 72 -8.15 -1.54 -17.23
N LYS A 73 -8.32 -1.84 -15.93
CA LYS A 73 -9.55 -2.45 -15.40
C LYS A 73 -10.77 -1.54 -15.59
N SER A 74 -10.59 -0.22 -15.47
CA SER A 74 -11.67 0.75 -15.68
C SER A 74 -12.07 0.86 -17.16
N THR A 75 -11.10 0.78 -18.08
CA THR A 75 -11.33 1.06 -19.50
C THR A 75 -11.50 -0.17 -20.39
N GLY A 76 -10.94 -1.32 -20.01
CA GLY A 76 -10.83 -2.51 -20.85
C GLY A 76 -9.88 -2.35 -22.06
N ASP A 77 -9.04 -1.30 -22.07
CA ASP A 77 -8.22 -0.94 -23.23
C ASP A 77 -7.01 -1.88 -23.40
N LEU A 78 -7.15 -2.87 -24.29
CA LEU A 78 -6.11 -3.85 -24.58
C LEU A 78 -4.88 -3.24 -25.25
N ASP A 79 -5.03 -2.17 -26.02
CA ASP A 79 -3.89 -1.52 -26.69
C ASP A 79 -3.04 -0.74 -25.69
N PHE A 80 -3.67 -0.09 -24.72
CA PHE A 80 -2.96 0.49 -23.57
C PHE A 80 -2.18 -0.58 -22.80
N ALA A 81 -2.80 -1.73 -22.50
CA ALA A 81 -2.12 -2.84 -21.83
C ALA A 81 -0.88 -3.30 -22.61
N ARG A 82 -0.98 -3.45 -23.95
CA ARG A 82 0.15 -3.82 -24.83
C ARG A 82 1.28 -2.80 -24.83
N ARG A 83 0.97 -1.50 -24.78
CA ARG A 83 1.99 -0.43 -24.77
C ARG A 83 2.69 -0.27 -23.43
N ILE A 84 1.93 -0.31 -22.32
CA ILE A 84 2.46 -0.02 -20.99
C ILE A 84 3.21 -1.21 -20.39
N TYR A 85 2.78 -2.44 -20.69
CA TYR A 85 3.33 -3.66 -20.10
C TYR A 85 4.85 -3.82 -20.28
N PRO A 86 5.44 -3.67 -21.50
CA PRO A 86 6.89 -3.84 -21.67
C PRO A 86 7.71 -2.86 -20.83
N ARG A 87 7.20 -1.64 -20.61
CA ARG A 87 7.86 -0.62 -19.80
C ARG A 87 7.84 -0.97 -18.32
N LEU A 88 6.71 -1.49 -17.82
CA LEU A 88 6.58 -2.00 -16.46
C LEU A 88 7.47 -3.23 -16.22
N LYS A 89 7.58 -4.13 -17.21
CA LYS A 89 8.52 -5.26 -17.14
C LYS A 89 9.97 -4.79 -16.99
N LEU A 90 10.36 -3.76 -17.74
CA LEU A 90 11.70 -3.16 -17.63
C LEU A 90 11.91 -2.55 -16.23
N ASN A 91 10.91 -1.85 -15.67
CA ASN A 91 10.98 -1.33 -14.30
C ASN A 91 11.08 -2.45 -13.25
N PHE A 92 10.32 -3.54 -13.39
CA PHE A 92 10.44 -4.70 -12.51
C PHE A 92 11.85 -5.31 -12.55
N ALA A 93 12.43 -5.45 -13.75
CA ALA A 93 13.80 -5.94 -13.89
C ALA A 93 14.83 -5.01 -13.22
N TRP A 94 14.60 -3.69 -13.24
CA TRP A 94 15.43 -2.73 -12.52
C TRP A 94 15.43 -2.98 -11.01
N TRP A 95 14.26 -3.18 -10.40
CA TRP A 95 14.12 -3.48 -8.97
C TRP A 95 14.87 -4.76 -8.58
N LEU A 96 14.71 -5.82 -9.37
CA LEU A 96 15.38 -7.09 -9.13
C LEU A 96 16.91 -7.01 -9.26
N ARG A 97 17.41 -6.12 -10.12
CA ARG A 97 18.86 -5.98 -10.36
C ARG A 97 19.54 -5.08 -9.33
N HIS A 98 18.91 -3.97 -8.97
CA HIS A 98 19.57 -2.90 -8.21
C HIS A 98 19.19 -2.88 -6.73
N ARG A 99 18.04 -3.47 -6.36
CA ARG A 99 17.49 -3.37 -5.00
C ARG A 99 17.40 -4.71 -4.29
N ARG A 100 17.43 -5.81 -5.04
CA ARG A 100 17.62 -7.13 -4.47
C ARG A 100 19.06 -7.28 -3.98
N VAL A 101 19.24 -7.62 -2.72
CA VAL A 101 20.55 -7.73 -2.07
C VAL A 101 20.70 -9.08 -1.38
N ALA A 102 21.95 -9.52 -1.22
CA ALA A 102 22.29 -10.71 -0.44
C ALA A 102 22.48 -10.35 1.04
N SER A 103 22.01 -11.26 1.91
CA SER A 103 22.31 -11.25 3.35
C SER A 103 23.82 -11.20 3.62
N GLN A 104 24.23 -10.59 4.73
CA GLN A 104 25.60 -10.74 5.26
C GLN A 104 25.74 -11.82 6.33
N CYS A 105 24.63 -12.27 6.91
CA CYS A 105 24.63 -13.46 7.74
C CYS A 105 24.95 -14.69 6.88
N SER A 106 25.72 -15.63 7.43
CA SER A 106 26.01 -16.91 6.79
C SER A 106 24.70 -17.64 6.50
N ALA A 107 24.48 -18.04 5.25
CA ALA A 107 23.35 -18.87 4.90
C ALA A 107 23.53 -20.27 5.52
N ASP A 108 22.55 -20.74 6.27
CA ASP A 108 22.35 -22.17 6.43
C ASP A 108 21.48 -22.69 5.26
N ASP A 109 21.35 -24.01 5.14
CA ASP A 109 20.59 -24.63 4.04
C ASP A 109 19.12 -24.15 3.99
N SER A 110 18.56 -23.70 5.12
CA SER A 110 17.19 -23.17 5.24
C SER A 110 17.03 -21.73 4.71
N GLU A 111 18.14 -21.02 4.51
CA GLU A 111 18.21 -19.65 3.99
C GLU A 111 18.66 -19.56 2.52
N SER A 112 18.94 -20.68 1.86
CA SER A 112 19.43 -20.72 0.48
C SER A 112 18.54 -19.98 -0.54
N ASP A 113 17.23 -19.96 -0.30
CA ASP A 113 16.24 -19.27 -1.13
C ASP A 113 15.95 -17.82 -0.70
N ALA A 114 16.55 -17.32 0.38
CA ALA A 114 16.19 -16.02 0.96
C ALA A 114 16.45 -14.86 -0.02
N VAL A 115 15.48 -13.94 -0.09
CA VAL A 115 15.56 -12.74 -0.92
C VAL A 115 15.35 -11.53 -0.02
N TYR A 116 16.13 -10.49 -0.25
CA TYR A 116 16.01 -9.23 0.49
C TYR A 116 15.98 -8.06 -0.47
N PHE A 117 15.18 -7.05 -0.12
CA PHE A 117 15.19 -5.77 -0.80
C PHE A 117 15.63 -4.68 0.16
N LYS A 118 16.57 -3.85 -0.31
CA LYS A 118 16.97 -2.63 0.37
C LYS A 118 16.61 -1.45 -0.52
N SER A 119 15.79 -0.57 0.03
CA SER A 119 15.53 0.76 -0.47
C SER A 119 15.60 1.74 0.71
N GLY A 120 15.61 3.04 0.43
CA GLY A 120 15.63 4.08 1.44
C GLY A 120 14.23 4.61 1.71
N PHE A 121 13.92 5.69 0.98
CA PHE A 121 12.77 6.57 1.14
C PHE A 121 11.41 5.87 0.97
N LEU A 122 11.16 5.20 -0.17
CA LEU A 122 9.90 4.52 -0.52
C LEU A 122 8.62 5.30 -0.14
N GLY A 123 8.66 6.64 -0.14
CA GLY A 123 7.53 7.52 0.13
C GLY A 123 6.95 7.46 1.55
N MET A 124 7.53 6.68 2.47
CA MET A 124 7.11 6.60 3.87
C MET A 124 8.25 7.01 4.79
N ASP A 125 8.60 8.28 4.69
CA ASP A 125 9.81 8.95 5.18
C ASP A 125 10.22 8.55 6.60
N ASN A 126 9.37 8.85 7.58
CA ASN A 126 9.66 8.69 9.00
C ASN A 126 8.95 7.47 9.63
N ILE A 127 8.50 6.50 8.82
CA ILE A 127 7.73 5.32 9.30
C ILE A 127 8.52 4.40 10.24
N CYS A 128 9.85 4.50 10.22
CA CYS A 128 10.76 3.74 11.07
C CYS A 128 11.42 4.64 12.12
N ALA A 129 12.00 4.04 13.17
CA ALA A 129 12.75 4.77 14.19
C ALA A 129 14.04 5.39 13.61
N ILE A 130 14.67 4.73 12.63
CA ILE A 130 15.89 5.18 11.95
C ILE A 130 15.59 5.63 10.52
N ASP A 131 16.45 6.50 10.00
CA ASP A 131 16.48 6.86 8.58
C ASP A 131 16.94 5.64 7.75
N ARG A 132 16.01 5.07 6.97
CA ARG A 132 16.26 3.87 6.15
C ARG A 132 17.21 4.18 4.97
N SER A 133 17.31 5.43 4.54
CA SER A 133 18.29 5.89 3.54
C SER A 133 19.69 6.11 4.12
N ARG A 134 19.82 6.35 5.42
CA ARG A 134 21.09 6.69 6.09
C ARG A 134 21.39 5.77 7.28
N VAL A 135 21.37 4.46 7.03
CA VAL A 135 21.77 3.47 8.04
C VAL A 135 23.29 3.47 8.29
N PRO A 136 23.77 3.25 9.52
CA PRO A 136 25.20 3.13 9.82
C PRO A 136 25.89 2.03 9.02
N ASP A 137 27.20 2.15 8.78
CA ASP A 137 27.98 1.19 7.97
C ASP A 137 27.97 -0.25 8.52
N ASN A 138 27.84 -0.40 9.84
CA ASN A 138 27.73 -1.69 10.51
C ASN A 138 26.30 -2.24 10.52
N CYS A 139 25.35 -1.58 9.84
CA CYS A 139 23.95 -1.94 9.81
C CYS A 139 23.43 -2.08 8.37
N ARG A 140 22.47 -2.98 8.17
CA ARG A 140 21.69 -3.09 6.94
C ARG A 140 20.23 -3.30 7.31
N ILE A 141 19.35 -2.55 6.64
CA ILE A 141 17.91 -2.74 6.79
C ILE A 141 17.34 -3.32 5.50
N TYR A 142 16.51 -4.35 5.64
CA TYR A 142 15.72 -4.93 4.57
C TYR A 142 14.26 -4.65 4.83
N GLN A 143 13.56 -4.28 3.77
CA GLN A 143 12.27 -3.60 3.86
C GLN A 143 11.12 -4.51 3.44
N ALA A 144 10.16 -4.73 4.34
CA ALA A 144 8.99 -5.57 4.07
C ALA A 144 8.04 -4.93 3.04
N ASP A 145 7.91 -3.61 3.08
CA ASP A 145 7.17 -2.80 2.11
C ASP A 145 7.82 -2.84 0.72
N ALA A 146 9.14 -2.70 0.63
CA ALA A 146 9.88 -2.86 -0.63
C ALA A 146 9.59 -4.22 -1.28
N TYR A 147 9.65 -5.29 -0.47
CA TYR A 147 9.35 -6.64 -0.93
C TYR A 147 7.91 -6.77 -1.45
N ALA A 148 6.95 -6.28 -0.67
CA ALA A 148 5.53 -6.32 -1.02
C ALA A 148 5.25 -5.56 -2.33
N TRP A 149 5.86 -4.41 -2.52
CA TRP A 149 5.74 -3.61 -3.75
C TRP A 149 6.29 -4.32 -4.99
N VAL A 150 7.46 -4.95 -4.88
CA VAL A 150 8.05 -5.72 -6.00
C VAL A 150 7.17 -6.92 -6.33
N PHE A 151 6.68 -7.64 -5.32
CA PHE A 151 5.75 -8.76 -5.54
C PHE A 151 4.45 -8.30 -6.22
N ALA A 152 3.84 -7.23 -5.72
CA ALA A 152 2.63 -6.65 -6.28
C ALA A 152 2.84 -6.19 -7.74
N THR A 153 3.98 -5.60 -8.05
CA THR A 153 4.37 -5.26 -9.43
C THR A 153 4.35 -6.49 -10.33
N GLY A 154 4.91 -7.61 -9.88
CA GLY A 154 4.86 -8.88 -10.61
C GLY A 154 3.43 -9.38 -10.85
N LEU A 155 2.55 -9.27 -9.86
CA LEU A 155 1.12 -9.65 -9.99
C LEU A 155 0.39 -8.77 -11.02
N HIS A 156 0.59 -7.46 -10.96
CA HIS A 156 -0.03 -6.51 -11.90
C HIS A 156 0.50 -6.70 -13.33
N CYS A 157 1.82 -6.91 -13.48
CA CYS A 157 2.42 -7.22 -14.77
C CYS A 157 1.92 -8.55 -15.34
N LEU A 158 1.72 -9.59 -14.53
CA LEU A 158 1.11 -10.84 -14.98
C LEU A 158 -0.31 -10.63 -15.53
N ARG A 159 -1.15 -9.84 -14.84
CA ARG A 159 -2.50 -9.49 -15.32
C ARG A 159 -2.44 -8.72 -16.64
N LEU A 160 -1.57 -7.72 -16.74
CA LEU A 160 -1.41 -6.92 -17.95
C LEU A 160 -0.82 -7.73 -19.11
N ALA A 161 0.13 -8.63 -18.85
CA ALA A 161 0.71 -9.54 -19.84
C ALA A 161 -0.35 -10.48 -20.43
N ALA A 162 -1.17 -11.09 -19.56
CA ALA A 162 -2.26 -11.96 -19.98
C ALA A 162 -3.27 -11.20 -20.85
N ALA A 163 -3.71 -10.02 -20.40
CA ALA A 163 -4.62 -9.15 -21.16
C ALA A 163 -4.02 -8.69 -22.51
N ALA A 164 -2.72 -8.36 -22.52
CA ALA A 164 -2.00 -7.97 -23.73
C ALA A 164 -1.83 -9.11 -24.75
N GLY A 165 -2.18 -10.35 -24.39
CA GLY A 165 -2.06 -11.53 -25.25
C GLY A 165 -0.61 -12.02 -25.38
N GLN A 166 0.22 -11.84 -24.34
CA GLN A 166 1.61 -12.31 -24.35
C GLN A 166 1.70 -13.85 -24.45
N SER A 167 2.86 -14.35 -24.86
CA SER A 167 3.13 -15.78 -25.04
C SER A 167 3.14 -16.54 -23.71
N ASP A 168 2.97 -17.86 -23.78
CA ASP A 168 3.04 -18.74 -22.61
C ASP A 168 4.40 -18.63 -21.91
N SER A 169 5.49 -18.51 -22.66
CA SER A 169 6.84 -18.31 -22.12
C SER A 169 6.95 -17.03 -21.27
N GLU A 170 6.25 -15.97 -21.69
CA GLU A 170 6.23 -14.69 -20.98
C GLU A 170 5.40 -14.79 -19.69
N LEU A 171 4.27 -15.50 -19.72
CA LEU A 171 3.49 -15.78 -18.51
C LEU A 171 4.29 -16.68 -17.54
N CYS A 172 4.96 -17.72 -18.05
CA CYS A 172 5.86 -18.57 -17.26
C CYS A 172 6.98 -17.78 -16.57
N TYR A 173 7.54 -16.77 -17.24
CA TYR A 173 8.55 -15.88 -16.65
C TYR A 173 8.03 -15.19 -15.38
N TRP A 174 6.80 -14.69 -15.40
CA TRP A 174 6.20 -14.06 -14.21
C TRP A 174 5.91 -15.06 -13.11
N LEU A 175 5.37 -16.23 -13.45
CA LEU A 175 5.08 -17.28 -12.49
C LEU A 175 6.35 -17.74 -11.76
N ASP A 176 7.46 -17.92 -12.48
CA ASP A 176 8.75 -18.31 -11.89
C ASP A 176 9.27 -17.23 -10.92
N TRP A 177 9.21 -15.95 -11.30
CA TRP A 177 9.61 -14.86 -10.41
C TRP A 177 8.72 -14.75 -9.17
N LEU A 178 7.40 -14.87 -9.33
CA LEU A 178 6.47 -14.85 -8.20
C LEU A 178 6.72 -16.03 -7.26
N ALA A 179 7.01 -17.23 -7.79
CA ALA A 179 7.32 -18.40 -6.97
C ALA A 179 8.63 -18.22 -6.18
N ARG A 180 9.68 -17.71 -6.84
CA ARG A 180 10.96 -17.37 -6.19
C ARG A 180 10.76 -16.35 -5.07
N LEU A 181 9.98 -15.31 -5.33
CA LEU A 181 9.69 -14.27 -4.34
C LEU A 181 8.81 -14.79 -3.18
N GLN A 182 7.89 -15.72 -3.41
CA GLN A 182 7.17 -16.37 -2.31
C GLN A 182 8.11 -17.20 -1.42
N ARG A 183 9.01 -18.00 -2.03
CA ARG A 183 9.97 -18.82 -1.28
C ARG A 183 10.99 -18.00 -0.52
N GLY A 184 11.44 -16.88 -1.08
CA GLY A 184 12.47 -16.03 -0.49
C GLY A 184 11.99 -15.05 0.58
N PHE A 185 10.69 -14.95 0.84
CA PHE A 185 10.16 -14.00 1.80
C PHE A 185 10.54 -14.38 3.25
N ARG A 186 11.16 -13.44 3.98
CA ARG A 186 11.65 -13.67 5.36
C ARG A 186 11.13 -12.67 6.40
N HIS A 187 10.27 -11.74 6.01
CA HIS A 187 9.81 -10.65 6.87
C HIS A 187 8.70 -11.04 7.86
N PHE A 188 8.10 -12.23 7.74
CA PHE A 188 7.04 -12.69 8.65
C PHE A 188 7.62 -13.36 9.89
N ASP A 189 7.29 -12.83 11.07
CA ASP A 189 7.63 -13.41 12.36
C ASP A 189 6.48 -14.32 12.83
N ASP A 190 6.74 -15.63 12.95
CA ASP A 190 5.71 -16.61 13.33
C ASP A 190 5.17 -16.42 14.75
N ALA A 191 6.03 -15.98 15.67
CA ALA A 191 5.69 -15.78 17.08
C ALA A 191 4.82 -14.54 17.24
N GLU A 192 5.12 -13.47 16.52
CA GLU A 192 4.28 -12.27 16.51
C GLU A 192 3.07 -12.40 15.59
N GLY A 193 3.12 -13.26 14.57
CA GLY A 193 2.09 -13.29 13.54
C GLY A 193 1.98 -11.98 12.77
N PHE A 194 3.12 -11.31 12.54
CA PHE A 194 3.19 -10.02 11.86
C PHE A 194 4.44 -9.91 10.99
N CYS A 195 4.42 -9.01 10.01
CA CYS A 195 5.59 -8.73 9.17
C CYS A 195 6.38 -7.54 9.69
N PHE A 196 7.71 -7.58 9.56
CA PHE A 196 8.61 -6.53 10.02
C PHE A 196 9.73 -6.27 9.03
N ASP A 197 10.28 -5.07 9.06
CA ASP A 197 11.62 -4.83 8.52
C ASP A 197 12.63 -5.72 9.25
N ILE A 198 13.71 -6.05 8.57
CA ILE A 198 14.80 -6.86 9.11
C ILE A 198 16.02 -5.96 9.24
N LEU A 199 16.64 -5.95 10.41
CA LEU A 199 17.91 -5.28 10.67
C LEU A 199 19.01 -6.35 10.79
N GLU A 200 20.02 -6.26 9.94
CA GLU A 200 21.31 -6.92 10.15
C GLU A 200 22.29 -5.93 10.75
N GLU A 201 22.89 -6.30 11.88
CA GLU A 201 23.88 -5.50 12.58
C GLU A 201 25.14 -6.33 12.82
N ARG A 202 26.30 -5.72 12.55
CA ARG A 202 27.60 -6.31 12.82
C ARG A 202 28.01 -6.02 14.26
N GLY A 203 28.11 -7.07 15.08
CA GLY A 203 28.57 -6.97 16.46
C GLY A 203 30.06 -6.66 16.58
N ALA A 204 30.52 -6.38 17.80
CA ALA A 204 31.93 -6.11 18.10
C ALA A 204 32.86 -7.31 17.81
N ASP A 205 32.30 -8.52 17.79
CA ASP A 205 32.96 -9.77 17.39
C ASP A 205 33.08 -9.92 15.86
N GLY A 206 32.61 -8.93 15.09
CA GLY A 206 32.64 -8.92 13.64
C GLY A 206 31.56 -9.78 12.99
N VAL A 207 30.68 -10.42 13.77
CA VAL A 207 29.62 -11.30 13.29
C VAL A 207 28.34 -10.51 13.02
N TRP A 208 27.76 -10.71 11.84
CA TRP A 208 26.45 -10.15 11.48
C TRP A 208 25.32 -10.94 12.14
N ARG A 209 24.42 -10.22 12.80
CA ARG A 209 23.22 -10.78 13.43
C ARG A 209 21.99 -10.12 12.86
N ARG A 210 20.96 -10.93 12.63
CA ARG A 210 19.70 -10.50 12.06
C ARG A 210 18.62 -10.43 13.13
N THR A 211 17.82 -9.38 13.12
CA THR A 211 16.67 -9.20 14.00
C THR A 211 15.49 -8.56 13.26
N HIS A 212 14.27 -8.90 13.68
CA HIS A 212 13.09 -8.17 13.23
C HIS A 212 12.98 -6.83 13.95
N VAL A 213 12.75 -5.77 13.18
CA VAL A 213 12.45 -4.43 13.67
C VAL A 213 10.99 -4.40 14.13
N ARG A 214 10.76 -4.68 15.42
CA ARG A 214 9.42 -4.89 16.02
C ARG A 214 8.58 -3.60 16.15
N ILE A 215 8.29 -2.98 15.00
CA ILE A 215 7.42 -1.81 14.87
C ILE A 215 6.15 -2.24 14.14
N LEU A 216 5.00 -2.15 14.82
CA LEU A 216 3.67 -2.35 14.26
C LEU A 216 3.28 -1.11 13.43
N SER A 217 3.72 -1.11 12.17
CA SER A 217 3.46 -0.05 11.20
C SER A 217 2.85 -0.58 9.90
N MET A 218 2.47 0.36 9.01
CA MET A 218 2.00 0.08 7.66
C MET A 218 2.98 -0.79 6.87
N VAL A 219 4.28 -0.69 7.14
CA VAL A 219 5.32 -1.54 6.53
C VAL A 219 5.01 -3.03 6.73
N GLY A 220 4.60 -3.42 7.93
CA GLY A 220 4.20 -4.80 8.23
C GLY A 220 2.82 -5.20 7.68
N LEU A 221 2.00 -4.22 7.28
CA LEU A 221 0.71 -4.44 6.63
C LEU A 221 0.82 -4.52 5.10
N MET A 222 1.86 -3.92 4.51
CA MET A 222 2.06 -3.90 3.06
C MET A 222 2.00 -5.27 2.39
N PRO A 223 2.56 -6.36 2.97
CA PRO A 223 2.41 -7.71 2.42
C PRO A 223 0.96 -8.20 2.25
N LEU A 224 -0.02 -7.64 2.97
CA LEU A 224 -1.45 -7.94 2.74
C LEU A 224 -1.91 -7.47 1.36
N THR A 225 -1.35 -6.37 0.85
CA THR A 225 -1.71 -5.74 -0.44
C THR A 225 -1.14 -6.46 -1.65
N ALA A 226 -0.11 -7.28 -1.44
CA ALA A 226 0.56 -8.10 -2.45
C ALA A 226 -0.26 -9.36 -2.78
N VAL A 227 -1.48 -9.15 -3.26
CA VAL A 227 -2.46 -10.18 -3.61
C VAL A 227 -3.26 -9.79 -4.86
N MET A 228 -3.50 -10.77 -5.71
CA MET A 228 -4.29 -10.63 -6.93
C MET A 228 -5.16 -11.86 -7.16
N ASP A 229 -6.40 -11.63 -7.57
CA ASP A 229 -7.29 -12.65 -8.08
C ASP A 229 -7.16 -12.78 -9.60
N PHE A 230 -7.26 -14.00 -10.09
CA PHE A 230 -7.26 -14.34 -11.51
C PHE A 230 -8.45 -15.23 -11.80
N ASP A 231 -8.97 -15.18 -13.03
CA ASP A 231 -9.70 -16.31 -13.55
C ASP A 231 -8.68 -17.39 -13.94
N TRP A 232 -8.87 -18.61 -13.45
CA TRP A 232 -8.08 -19.76 -13.81
C TRP A 232 -8.14 -20.00 -15.32
N SER A 233 -9.20 -19.61 -16.02
CA SER A 233 -9.20 -19.67 -17.49
C SER A 233 -8.18 -18.72 -18.13
N ASP A 234 -7.88 -17.57 -17.51
CA ASP A 234 -6.89 -16.60 -18.01
C ASP A 234 -5.47 -17.17 -17.95
N LEU A 235 -5.21 -18.10 -17.01
CA LEU A 235 -3.89 -18.68 -16.75
C LEU A 235 -3.76 -20.12 -17.25
N ALA A 236 -4.76 -20.96 -17.05
CA ALA A 236 -4.70 -22.42 -17.23
C ALA A 236 -5.41 -22.93 -18.49
N GLY A 237 -6.03 -22.05 -19.29
CA GLY A 237 -6.39 -22.39 -20.67
C GLY A 237 -5.17 -22.68 -21.57
N ARG A 238 -3.96 -22.60 -21.02
CA ARG A 238 -2.65 -22.81 -21.64
C ARG A 238 -1.90 -23.87 -20.83
N GLU A 239 -1.81 -25.10 -21.36
CA GLU A 239 -1.21 -26.26 -20.70
C GLU A 239 0.19 -25.96 -20.14
N ALA A 240 1.04 -25.29 -20.93
CA ALA A 240 2.39 -24.90 -20.53
C ALA A 240 2.43 -23.99 -19.29
N VAL A 241 1.42 -23.13 -19.11
CA VAL A 241 1.32 -22.20 -17.97
C VAL A 241 0.83 -22.95 -16.73
N ALA A 242 -0.13 -23.86 -16.89
CA ALA A 242 -0.57 -24.73 -15.80
C ALA A 242 0.60 -25.60 -15.27
N ASP A 243 1.35 -26.25 -16.17
CA ASP A 243 2.54 -27.03 -15.82
C ASP A 243 3.62 -26.16 -15.17
N ALA A 244 3.75 -24.90 -15.59
CA ALA A 244 4.71 -23.98 -14.99
C ALA A 244 4.39 -23.65 -13.54
N ILE A 245 3.12 -23.50 -13.17
CA ILE A 245 2.70 -23.24 -11.79
C ILE A 245 3.20 -24.37 -10.88
N ASP A 246 2.95 -25.63 -11.27
CA ASP A 246 3.36 -26.80 -10.50
C ASP A 246 4.88 -26.95 -10.48
N ARG A 247 5.54 -26.83 -11.64
CA ARG A 247 7.00 -26.95 -11.76
C ARG A 247 7.76 -25.91 -10.95
N CYS A 248 7.32 -24.66 -10.97
CA CYS A 248 7.98 -23.58 -10.22
C CYS A 248 7.56 -23.56 -8.74
N GLY A 249 6.54 -24.34 -8.34
CA GLY A 249 6.03 -24.39 -6.97
C GLY A 249 5.37 -23.07 -6.55
N LEU A 250 4.73 -22.35 -7.47
CA LEU A 250 3.98 -21.15 -7.14
C LEU A 250 2.77 -21.53 -6.28
N ARG A 251 2.66 -20.93 -5.09
CA ARG A 251 1.47 -21.12 -4.26
C ARG A 251 0.31 -20.31 -4.85
N VAL A 252 -0.68 -21.05 -5.35
CA VAL A 252 -1.96 -20.54 -5.85
C VAL A 252 -3.08 -21.13 -5.01
N GLU A 253 -3.94 -20.28 -4.45
CA GLU A 253 -5.10 -20.72 -3.68
C GLU A 253 -6.32 -20.76 -4.60
N ARG A 254 -7.02 -21.89 -4.64
CA ARG A 254 -8.27 -22.04 -5.40
C ARG A 254 -9.43 -22.25 -4.42
N PRO A 255 -10.54 -21.48 -4.51
CA PRO A 255 -11.76 -21.82 -3.79
C PRO A 255 -12.23 -23.19 -4.28
N GLY A 256 -12.59 -24.07 -3.34
CA GLY A 256 -12.87 -25.49 -3.63
C GLY A 256 -13.89 -25.71 -4.76
N ASN A 257 -13.68 -26.80 -5.52
CA ASN A 257 -14.48 -27.51 -6.54
C ASN A 257 -15.52 -26.81 -7.46
N SER A 258 -15.89 -25.53 -7.30
CA SER A 258 -16.95 -24.88 -8.11
C SER A 258 -16.55 -23.53 -8.71
N GLY A 259 -15.39 -22.97 -8.35
CA GLY A 259 -14.94 -21.67 -8.87
C GLY A 259 -13.81 -21.79 -9.88
N SER A 260 -13.87 -21.00 -10.95
CA SER A 260 -12.72 -20.76 -11.83
C SER A 260 -11.75 -19.75 -11.22
N ARG A 261 -12.06 -19.04 -10.14
CA ARG A 261 -11.13 -18.03 -9.59
C ARG A 261 -9.95 -18.65 -8.85
N CYS A 262 -8.82 -17.96 -8.84
CA CYS A 262 -7.71 -18.29 -7.96
C CYS A 262 -7.05 -17.03 -7.39
N LEU A 263 -6.33 -17.20 -6.28
CA LEU A 263 -5.59 -16.15 -5.60
C LEU A 263 -4.09 -16.47 -5.63
N VAL A 264 -3.31 -15.48 -6.03
CA VAL A 264 -1.87 -15.48 -5.84
C VAL A 264 -1.52 -14.36 -4.87
N SER A 265 -0.91 -14.72 -3.73
CA SER A 265 -0.54 -13.78 -2.67
C SER A 265 0.87 -14.02 -2.15
N LEU A 266 1.55 -12.96 -1.74
CA LEU A 266 2.88 -13.05 -1.12
C LEU A 266 2.84 -13.89 0.17
N LEU A 267 1.90 -13.57 1.05
CA LEU A 267 1.62 -14.33 2.27
C LEU A 267 0.79 -15.57 1.94
N ASN A 268 1.05 -16.70 2.62
CA ASN A 268 0.13 -17.84 2.59
C ASN A 268 -1.13 -17.55 3.42
N SER A 269 -2.19 -18.37 3.31
CA SER A 269 -3.46 -18.13 4.01
C SER A 269 -3.30 -17.94 5.52
N ARG A 270 -2.48 -18.77 6.18
CA ARG A 270 -2.22 -18.67 7.63
C ARG A 270 -1.55 -17.34 7.99
N GLN A 271 -0.52 -16.95 7.24
CA GLN A 271 0.20 -15.69 7.44
C GLN A 271 -0.72 -14.49 7.19
N TRP A 272 -1.47 -14.51 6.09
CA TRP A 272 -2.37 -13.44 5.71
C TRP A 272 -3.42 -13.21 6.81
N VAL A 273 -4.04 -14.29 7.31
CA VAL A 273 -5.00 -14.22 8.43
C VAL A 273 -4.35 -13.62 9.68
N LYS A 274 -3.18 -14.11 10.11
CA LYS A 274 -2.48 -13.56 11.30
C LYS A 274 -2.19 -12.05 11.18
N VAL A 275 -1.68 -11.60 10.03
CA VAL A 275 -1.40 -10.17 9.80
C VAL A 275 -2.71 -9.36 9.76
N PHE A 276 -3.76 -9.90 9.14
CA PHE A 276 -5.08 -9.26 9.13
C PHE A 276 -5.71 -9.16 10.52
N GLU A 277 -5.52 -10.16 11.39
CA GLU A 277 -5.99 -10.12 12.77
C GLU A 277 -5.25 -9.07 13.62
N ARG A 278 -3.99 -8.76 13.29
CA ARG A 278 -3.28 -7.62 13.90
C ARG A 278 -3.85 -6.27 13.44
N LEU A 279 -4.27 -6.16 12.18
CA LEU A 279 -4.92 -4.97 11.60
C LEU A 279 -6.35 -4.76 12.12
N PHE A 280 -7.13 -5.83 12.10
CA PHE A 280 -8.56 -5.86 12.40
C PHE A 280 -8.87 -7.03 13.35
N PRO A 281 -8.63 -6.85 14.67
CA PRO A 281 -8.76 -7.92 15.66
C PRO A 281 -10.16 -8.51 15.71
N LEU A 282 -10.23 -9.84 15.86
CA LEU A 282 -11.45 -10.65 15.83
C LEU A 282 -12.34 -10.55 17.07
N ARG A 283 -12.16 -9.53 17.91
CA ARG A 283 -13.00 -9.41 19.11
C ARG A 283 -14.41 -8.99 18.70
N GLU A 284 -15.32 -9.96 18.65
CA GLU A 284 -16.77 -9.73 18.72
C GLU A 284 -17.11 -9.23 20.14
N GLY A 285 -16.80 -7.97 20.40
CA GLY A 285 -17.25 -7.24 21.59
C GLY A 285 -18.09 -6.04 21.18
N PRO A 286 -18.97 -5.53 22.07
CA PRO A 286 -19.72 -4.31 21.82
C PRO A 286 -18.77 -3.14 21.49
N ALA A 287 -19.27 -2.19 20.70
CA ALA A 287 -18.52 -1.11 20.06
C ALA A 287 -17.75 -0.16 21.01
N ASP A 288 -17.89 -0.32 22.33
CA ASP A 288 -17.24 0.46 23.39
C ASP A 288 -15.98 -0.21 24.00
N CYS A 289 -15.42 -1.24 23.36
CA CYS A 289 -14.14 -1.82 23.82
C CYS A 289 -12.97 -0.83 23.65
N SER A 290 -12.48 -0.31 24.77
CA SER A 290 -11.32 0.59 24.92
C SER A 290 -10.02 0.11 24.23
N ASP A 291 -9.90 -1.17 23.88
CA ASP A 291 -8.74 -1.74 23.19
C ASP A 291 -8.81 -1.64 21.65
N ALA A 292 -10.01 -1.53 21.06
CA ALA A 292 -10.16 -1.41 19.60
C ALA A 292 -9.51 -0.13 19.07
N ASP A 293 -9.48 0.90 19.93
CA ASP A 293 -8.92 2.20 19.62
C ASP A 293 -7.40 2.28 19.86
N GLU A 294 -6.77 1.22 20.40
CA GLU A 294 -5.33 1.10 20.67
C GLU A 294 -4.56 0.38 19.54
N GLY A 295 -5.25 -0.10 18.50
CA GLY A 295 -4.65 -0.79 17.35
C GLY A 295 -4.42 0.09 16.12
N PHE A 296 -4.35 -0.56 14.96
CA PHE A 296 -4.23 0.10 13.65
C PHE A 296 -5.52 0.81 13.22
N LEU A 297 -6.68 0.16 13.37
CA LEU A 297 -7.95 0.72 12.92
C LEU A 297 -8.44 1.82 13.89
N GLY A 298 -8.21 3.07 13.52
CA GLY A 298 -8.68 4.26 14.25
C GLY A 298 -10.03 4.78 13.76
N PRO A 299 -10.59 5.82 14.39
CA PRO A 299 -11.93 6.36 14.11
C PRO A 299 -12.12 6.87 12.67
N TYR A 300 -11.04 7.20 11.98
CA TYR A 300 -11.06 7.80 10.64
C TYR A 300 -10.38 6.95 9.55
N GLY A 301 -9.94 5.74 9.91
CA GLY A 301 -9.26 4.81 9.01
C GLY A 301 -8.13 4.06 9.71
N VAL A 302 -7.33 3.35 8.93
CA VAL A 302 -6.12 2.66 9.38
C VAL A 302 -5.00 3.69 9.58
N ARG A 303 -4.46 3.72 10.80
CA ARG A 303 -3.28 4.52 11.20
C ARG A 303 -2.02 3.90 10.59
N MET A 304 -1.07 4.74 10.17
CA MET A 304 0.20 4.26 9.60
C MET A 304 1.12 3.59 10.64
N VAL A 305 0.96 3.92 11.93
CA VAL A 305 1.57 3.21 13.07
C VAL A 305 0.46 2.86 14.05
N SER A 306 0.48 1.65 14.59
CA SER A 306 -0.47 1.21 15.61
C SER A 306 -0.40 2.13 16.83
N ARG A 307 -1.56 2.55 17.34
CA ARG A 307 -1.64 3.42 18.53
C ARG A 307 -1.01 2.77 19.77
N TRP A 308 -0.85 1.45 19.77
CA TRP A 308 -0.13 0.67 20.78
C TRP A 308 1.25 1.24 21.10
N HIS A 309 1.95 1.80 20.10
CA HIS A 309 3.25 2.45 20.28
C HIS A 309 3.21 3.77 21.05
N ARG A 310 2.03 4.28 21.42
CA ARG A 310 1.87 5.37 22.38
C ARG A 310 2.37 4.96 23.77
N LYS A 311 2.15 3.71 24.15
CA LYS A 311 2.59 3.13 25.44
C LYS A 311 3.87 2.30 25.32
N HIS A 312 4.23 1.92 24.09
CA HIS A 312 5.34 1.02 23.79
C HIS A 312 6.24 1.60 22.70
N PRO A 313 6.96 2.71 22.98
CA PRO A 313 7.88 3.29 22.03
C PRO A 313 9.00 2.31 21.68
N VAL A 314 9.51 2.39 20.45
CA VAL A 314 10.58 1.50 19.96
C VAL A 314 11.83 2.33 19.73
N THR A 315 12.93 1.96 20.38
CA THR A 315 14.23 2.62 20.22
C THR A 315 15.17 1.74 19.43
N LEU A 316 15.73 2.27 18.35
CA LEU A 316 16.76 1.64 17.50
C LEU A 316 17.88 2.65 17.27
N ALA A 317 19.13 2.23 17.42
CA ALA A 317 20.31 3.08 17.17
C ALA A 317 20.17 4.51 17.73
N GLN A 318 19.77 4.63 19.01
CA GLN A 318 19.54 5.89 19.75
C GLN A 318 18.38 6.78 19.27
N SER A 319 17.62 6.35 18.25
CA SER A 319 16.41 7.03 17.77
C SER A 319 15.17 6.30 18.23
N THR A 320 14.14 7.05 18.66
CA THR A 320 12.89 6.48 19.17
C THR A 320 11.73 6.78 18.24
N LEU A 321 10.96 5.75 17.91
CA LEU A 321 9.66 5.88 17.27
C LEU A 321 8.56 5.95 18.34
N ASN A 322 7.76 7.01 18.25
CA ASN A 322 6.56 7.23 19.05
C ASN A 322 5.34 7.23 18.13
N TYR A 323 4.16 6.94 18.70
CA TYR A 323 2.90 7.23 18.01
C TYR A 323 2.66 8.75 17.95
N GLU A 324 2.65 9.30 16.75
CA GLU A 324 2.46 10.73 16.46
C GLU A 324 1.24 10.86 15.53
N PRO A 325 0.03 11.11 16.04
CA PRO A 325 -1.19 11.06 15.22
C PRO A 325 -1.35 12.23 14.25
N GLY A 326 -0.59 13.33 14.41
CA GLY A 326 -0.69 14.56 13.62
C GLY A 326 0.62 14.91 12.93
N GLU A 327 1.16 16.09 13.21
CA GLU A 327 2.44 16.59 12.69
C GLU A 327 3.64 15.80 13.26
N SER A 328 4.73 15.70 12.50
CA SER A 328 5.94 15.02 12.97
C SER A 328 6.65 15.83 14.06
N ARG A 329 7.24 15.12 15.03
CA ARG A 329 8.11 15.70 16.06
C ARG A 329 9.59 15.60 15.72
N THR A 330 9.94 15.08 14.55
CA THR A 330 11.31 14.88 14.10
C THR A 330 11.54 15.60 12.77
N GLY A 331 12.76 16.10 12.54
CA GLY A 331 13.14 16.71 11.26
C GLY A 331 13.52 15.71 10.16
N MET A 332 13.22 14.42 10.34
CA MET A 332 13.56 13.39 9.34
C MET A 332 12.84 13.72 8.02
N TYR A 333 13.60 13.77 6.91
CA TYR A 333 13.12 14.20 5.59
C TYR A 333 12.39 15.56 5.57
N GLY A 334 12.81 16.51 6.40
CA GLY A 334 12.28 17.88 6.41
C GLY A 334 11.08 18.10 7.32
N GLY A 335 10.50 17.04 7.92
CA GLY A 335 9.53 17.13 9.02
C GLY A 335 8.10 17.56 8.65
N ASN A 336 7.82 17.85 7.38
CA ASN A 336 6.50 18.29 6.91
C ASN A 336 5.46 17.15 6.90
N SER A 337 5.85 15.99 6.38
CA SER A 337 5.00 14.80 6.28
C SER A 337 5.20 13.89 7.48
N ASN A 338 4.14 13.22 7.93
CA ASN A 338 4.22 12.30 9.05
C ASN A 338 3.52 10.97 8.80
N TRP A 339 4.28 9.89 8.94
CA TRP A 339 3.81 8.51 8.78
C TRP A 339 3.72 7.77 10.13
N ARG A 340 3.98 8.42 11.27
CA ARG A 340 4.03 7.77 12.59
C ARG A 340 2.69 7.67 13.32
N GLY A 341 1.58 7.71 12.59
CA GLY A 341 0.26 7.65 13.20
C GLY A 341 -0.92 8.19 12.40
N PRO A 342 -0.76 9.17 11.49
CA PRO A 342 -1.89 9.69 10.73
C PRO A 342 -2.54 8.66 9.81
N VAL A 343 -3.70 9.02 9.25
CA VAL A 343 -4.41 8.27 8.22
C VAL A 343 -4.05 8.85 6.84
N TRP A 344 -3.56 7.98 5.96
CA TRP A 344 -3.23 8.29 4.57
C TRP A 344 -4.15 7.49 3.66
N LEU A 345 -4.88 8.19 2.78
CA LEU A 345 -5.94 7.59 1.96
C LEU A 345 -5.39 6.58 0.96
N CYS A 346 -4.22 6.84 0.37
CA CYS A 346 -3.54 5.92 -0.55
C CYS A 346 -3.37 4.53 0.06
N MET A 347 -2.75 4.44 1.23
CA MET A 347 -2.46 3.16 1.89
C MET A 347 -3.74 2.48 2.40
N ASN A 348 -4.69 3.26 2.92
CA ASN A 348 -5.99 2.75 3.33
C ASN A 348 -6.75 2.12 2.16
N TYR A 349 -6.69 2.74 0.98
CA TYR A 349 -7.41 2.25 -0.20
C TYR A 349 -6.82 0.92 -0.68
N LEU A 350 -5.49 0.78 -0.69
CA LEU A 350 -4.82 -0.47 -1.04
C LEU A 350 -5.23 -1.62 -0.09
N LEU A 351 -5.38 -1.37 1.21
CA LEU A 351 -5.86 -2.37 2.17
C LEU A 351 -7.32 -2.76 1.93
N VAL A 352 -8.19 -1.78 1.61
CA VAL A 352 -9.59 -2.06 1.22
C VAL A 352 -9.63 -2.93 -0.03
N GLN A 353 -8.84 -2.59 -1.07
CA GLN A 353 -8.76 -3.38 -2.28
C GLN A 353 -8.26 -4.80 -2.01
N ALA A 354 -7.23 -4.95 -1.18
CA ALA A 354 -6.67 -6.24 -0.82
C ALA A 354 -7.70 -7.14 -0.10
N ALA A 355 -8.41 -6.60 0.88
CA ALA A 355 -9.45 -7.33 1.61
C ALA A 355 -10.57 -7.80 0.67
N LEU A 356 -11.03 -6.95 -0.24
CA LEU A 356 -12.07 -7.31 -1.20
C LEU A 356 -11.58 -8.33 -2.24
N ARG A 357 -10.36 -8.19 -2.76
CA ARG A 357 -9.75 -9.18 -3.67
C ARG A 357 -9.66 -10.55 -3.02
N VAL A 358 -9.23 -10.62 -1.76
CA VAL A 358 -9.14 -11.88 -1.02
C VAL A 358 -10.54 -12.48 -0.79
N HIS A 359 -11.50 -11.66 -0.40
CA HIS A 359 -12.88 -12.10 -0.18
C HIS A 359 -13.49 -12.70 -1.45
N GLU A 360 -13.40 -11.99 -2.57
CA GLU A 360 -14.04 -12.36 -3.84
C GLU A 360 -13.24 -13.39 -4.64
N GLY A 361 -11.91 -13.41 -4.49
CA GLY A 361 -11.01 -14.22 -5.31
C GLY A 361 -10.81 -15.65 -4.84
N GLY A 362 -11.27 -16.01 -3.64
CA GLY A 362 -11.20 -17.41 -3.19
C GLY A 362 -11.19 -17.67 -1.69
N ARG A 363 -11.22 -16.62 -0.85
CA ARG A 363 -11.38 -16.75 0.60
C ARG A 363 -12.57 -15.92 1.07
N PRO A 364 -13.82 -16.34 0.78
CA PRO A 364 -15.00 -15.61 1.21
C PRO A 364 -15.09 -15.59 2.74
N ASP A 365 -14.64 -14.48 3.32
CA ASP A 365 -14.70 -14.20 4.76
C ASP A 365 -15.49 -12.90 4.97
N PRO A 366 -16.66 -12.93 5.64
CA PRO A 366 -17.47 -11.74 5.92
C PRO A 366 -16.72 -10.63 6.66
N ARG A 367 -15.68 -10.99 7.43
CA ARG A 367 -14.86 -10.02 8.19
C ARG A 367 -14.06 -9.10 7.25
N LEU A 368 -13.68 -9.59 6.07
CA LEU A 368 -12.99 -8.79 5.06
C LEU A 368 -13.90 -7.71 4.48
N ARG A 369 -15.15 -8.06 4.15
CA ARG A 369 -16.16 -7.08 3.71
C ARG A 369 -16.50 -6.09 4.82
N ARG A 370 -16.63 -6.57 6.07
CA ARG A 370 -16.85 -5.70 7.23
C ARG A 370 -15.71 -4.71 7.41
N PHE A 371 -14.45 -5.16 7.33
CA PHE A 371 -13.27 -4.29 7.40
C PHE A 371 -13.30 -3.26 6.26
N ALA A 372 -13.47 -3.69 5.02
CA ALA A 372 -13.53 -2.81 3.86
C ALA A 372 -14.61 -1.73 4.01
N ARG A 373 -15.81 -2.13 4.46
CA ARG A 373 -16.93 -1.21 4.72
C ARG A 373 -16.59 -0.19 5.80
N GLN A 374 -16.09 -0.65 6.96
CA GLN A 374 -15.75 0.23 8.06
C GLN A 374 -14.65 1.24 7.67
N VAL A 375 -13.62 0.83 6.93
CA VAL A 375 -12.60 1.77 6.47
C VAL A 375 -13.19 2.80 5.51
N CYS A 376 -14.04 2.39 4.56
CA CYS A 376 -14.73 3.32 3.67
C CYS A 376 -15.59 4.33 4.44
N GLU A 377 -16.44 3.85 5.36
CA GLU A 377 -17.31 4.70 6.18
C GLU A 377 -16.50 5.68 7.04
N ARG A 378 -15.44 5.20 7.70
CA ARG A 378 -14.55 6.01 8.55
C ARG A 378 -13.83 7.09 7.75
N VAL A 379 -13.26 6.75 6.60
CA VAL A 379 -12.61 7.73 5.70
C VAL A 379 -13.63 8.75 5.19
N LEU A 380 -14.81 8.31 4.74
CA LEU A 380 -15.83 9.23 4.25
C LEU A 380 -16.35 10.17 5.35
N SER A 381 -16.42 9.69 6.60
CA SER A 381 -16.85 10.51 7.75
C SER A 381 -15.98 11.74 8.00
N ILE A 382 -14.69 11.69 7.60
CA ILE A 382 -13.78 12.84 7.64
C ILE A 382 -14.34 14.01 6.83
N PHE A 383 -14.93 13.69 5.67
CA PHE A 383 -15.43 14.66 4.71
C PHE A 383 -16.88 15.00 4.97
N VAL A 384 -17.76 14.04 5.22
CA VAL A 384 -19.21 14.35 5.31
C VAL A 384 -19.66 14.82 6.70
N GLY A 385 -18.83 14.60 7.74
CA GLY A 385 -19.21 14.80 9.14
C GLY A 385 -20.17 13.72 9.66
N LYS A 386 -20.33 13.58 10.98
CA LYS A 386 -21.34 12.69 11.55
C LYS A 386 -22.72 13.36 11.46
N HIS A 387 -23.71 12.59 11.02
CA HIS A 387 -25.11 12.93 11.23
C HIS A 387 -25.44 12.61 12.68
N ASP A 388 -25.24 13.56 13.58
CA ASP A 388 -25.78 13.42 14.93
C ASP A 388 -27.30 13.59 14.79
N GLY A 389 -28.02 12.48 14.89
CA GLY A 389 -29.45 12.40 14.60
C GLY A 389 -30.28 13.29 15.52
N VAL A 390 -30.56 14.52 15.07
CA VAL A 390 -31.66 15.35 15.56
C VAL A 390 -32.23 16.11 14.36
N ASP A 391 -33.43 15.70 13.97
CA ASP A 391 -34.45 16.40 13.18
C ASP A 391 -33.98 17.42 12.12
N GLY A 392 -33.99 16.94 10.87
CA GLY A 392 -34.81 17.48 9.78
C GLY A 392 -34.61 18.90 9.24
N GLN A 393 -34.30 19.92 10.05
CA GLN A 393 -34.28 21.31 9.57
C GLN A 393 -33.19 22.19 10.22
N THR A 394 -32.54 21.75 11.31
CA THR A 394 -31.38 22.44 11.93
C THR A 394 -30.02 21.86 11.51
N ALA A 395 -30.01 20.80 10.70
CA ALA A 395 -28.82 20.01 10.35
C ALA A 395 -27.89 20.62 9.28
N ALA A 396 -28.23 21.78 8.72
CA ALA A 396 -27.41 22.44 7.68
C ALA A 396 -26.33 23.36 8.27
N THR A 397 -26.53 23.91 9.47
CA THR A 397 -25.69 24.99 10.01
C THR A 397 -24.62 24.53 11.01
N ASN A 398 -24.60 23.25 11.39
CA ASN A 398 -23.72 22.75 12.47
C ASN A 398 -22.93 21.46 12.15
N ARG A 399 -22.83 21.07 10.87
CA ARG A 399 -22.01 19.90 10.47
C ARG A 399 -20.53 20.25 10.52
N ARG A 400 -19.90 20.07 11.68
CA ARG A 400 -18.45 20.18 11.81
C ARG A 400 -17.79 18.94 11.20
N ARG A 401 -17.22 19.10 9.99
CA ARG A 401 -16.41 18.04 9.35
C ARG A 401 -15.11 17.86 10.14
N PRO A 402 -14.70 16.63 10.48
CA PRO A 402 -13.43 16.37 11.15
C PRO A 402 -12.24 17.07 10.47
N LEU A 403 -12.21 17.12 9.13
CA LEU A 403 -11.10 17.72 8.37
C LEU A 403 -10.80 19.18 8.73
N HIS A 404 -11.80 19.96 9.17
CA HIS A 404 -11.58 21.37 9.54
C HIS A 404 -10.96 21.57 10.93
N GLY A 405 -10.90 20.52 11.76
CA GLY A 405 -10.36 20.60 13.12
C GLY A 405 -11.03 21.71 13.94
N GLU A 406 -10.21 22.56 14.57
CA GLU A 406 -10.64 23.68 15.41
C GLU A 406 -10.66 25.05 14.73
N ALA A 407 -10.38 25.12 13.43
CA ALA A 407 -10.34 26.38 12.68
C ALA A 407 -11.74 27.01 12.64
N LYS A 408 -11.93 28.09 13.41
CA LYS A 408 -13.21 28.78 13.58
C LYS A 408 -13.65 29.46 12.28
N GLU A 409 -12.70 29.82 11.42
CA GLU A 409 -12.90 30.51 10.15
C GLU A 409 -13.68 29.61 9.15
N PHE A 410 -13.38 28.30 9.13
CA PHE A 410 -14.10 27.32 8.32
C PHE A 410 -15.41 26.87 8.97
N ALA A 411 -15.52 26.93 10.29
CA ALA A 411 -16.71 26.54 11.04
C ALA A 411 -17.81 27.63 11.07
N SER A 412 -17.47 28.91 10.93
CA SER A 412 -18.39 30.04 11.17
C SER A 412 -18.82 30.83 9.93
N GLN A 413 -18.11 30.71 8.81
CA GLN A 413 -18.47 31.42 7.58
C GLN A 413 -19.33 30.52 6.69
N TRP A 414 -20.52 30.99 6.32
CA TRP A 414 -21.59 30.26 5.59
C TRP A 414 -21.11 29.41 4.39
N ARG A 415 -20.01 29.78 3.73
CA ARG A 415 -19.42 29.01 2.61
C ARG A 415 -18.29 28.06 3.02
N GLY A 416 -17.60 28.31 4.14
CA GLY A 416 -16.47 27.52 4.62
C GLY A 416 -16.85 26.11 5.08
N ALA A 417 -18.04 25.93 5.64
CA ALA A 417 -18.55 24.63 6.09
C ALA A 417 -18.99 23.71 4.91
N GLU A 418 -19.24 24.29 3.73
CA GLU A 418 -19.61 23.55 2.53
C GLU A 418 -18.39 23.01 1.76
N PHE A 419 -17.24 23.71 1.81
CA PHE A 419 -16.04 23.35 1.06
C PHE A 419 -15.17 22.32 1.79
N ALA A 420 -15.11 21.10 1.26
CA ALA A 420 -14.14 20.11 1.70
C ALA A 420 -12.76 20.42 1.10
N LEU A 421 -11.80 20.71 1.98
CA LEU A 421 -10.39 20.77 1.60
C LEU A 421 -9.81 19.35 1.51
N PHE A 422 -8.81 19.20 0.64
CA PHE A 422 -8.15 17.93 0.38
C PHE A 422 -6.77 18.00 1.01
N TYR A 423 -6.63 17.38 2.17
CA TYR A 423 -5.37 17.40 2.89
C TYR A 423 -4.44 16.27 2.47
N GLU A 424 -3.14 16.45 2.66
CA GLU A 424 -2.12 15.43 2.43
C GLU A 424 -2.38 14.17 3.25
N TYR A 425 -2.70 14.35 4.54
CA TYR A 425 -3.06 13.28 5.46
C TYR A 425 -4.00 13.79 6.56
N PHE A 426 -4.54 12.87 7.38
CA PHE A 426 -5.52 13.20 8.40
C PHE A 426 -5.09 12.68 9.77
N HIS A 427 -5.32 13.48 10.81
CA HIS A 427 -4.92 13.15 12.17
C HIS A 427 -5.54 11.83 12.62
N GLY A 428 -4.72 10.88 13.06
CA GLY A 428 -5.11 9.49 13.34
C GLY A 428 -6.23 9.32 14.37
N ASP A 429 -6.36 10.28 15.30
CA ASP A 429 -7.34 10.24 16.39
C ASP A 429 -8.50 11.24 16.23
N THR A 430 -8.38 12.27 15.38
CA THR A 430 -9.37 13.37 15.32
C THR A 430 -9.89 13.63 13.91
N GLY A 431 -9.25 13.11 12.87
CA GLY A 431 -9.65 13.30 11.48
C GLY A 431 -9.38 14.70 10.95
N ARG A 432 -8.72 15.58 11.73
CA ARG A 432 -8.29 16.90 11.27
C ARG A 432 -7.33 16.77 10.09
N GLY A 433 -7.51 17.59 9.07
CA GLY A 433 -6.57 17.69 7.96
C GLY A 433 -5.19 18.20 8.41
N CYS A 434 -4.14 17.59 7.88
CA CYS A 434 -2.75 17.90 8.15
C CYS A 434 -1.93 17.95 6.85
N GLY A 435 -0.80 18.65 6.88
CA GLY A 435 0.04 18.87 5.69
C GLY A 435 -0.62 19.79 4.67
N ALA A 436 -0.23 19.64 3.41
CA ALA A 436 -0.77 20.42 2.30
C ALA A 436 -2.30 20.33 2.22
N SER A 437 -2.99 21.45 1.94
CA SER A 437 -4.45 21.56 2.06
C SER A 437 -5.22 21.56 0.73
N HIS A 438 -4.51 21.58 -0.40
CA HIS A 438 -5.05 21.43 -1.75
C HIS A 438 -4.49 20.17 -2.45
N GLN A 439 -4.23 19.13 -1.66
CA GLN A 439 -3.75 17.83 -2.13
C GLN A 439 -4.87 17.09 -2.86
N THR A 440 -5.27 17.54 -4.04
CA THR A 440 -6.07 16.73 -4.97
C THR A 440 -5.19 15.70 -5.69
N GLY A 441 -4.18 15.19 -4.98
CA GLY A 441 -3.33 14.08 -5.35
C GLY A 441 -3.99 12.76 -4.95
N TRP A 442 -3.33 11.97 -4.09
CA TRP A 442 -3.94 10.72 -3.60
C TRP A 442 -5.20 10.93 -2.76
N THR A 443 -5.46 12.10 -2.17
CA THR A 443 -6.68 12.31 -1.36
C THR A 443 -7.93 12.32 -2.24
N ALA A 444 -7.78 12.51 -3.55
CA ALA A 444 -8.83 12.27 -4.53
C ALA A 444 -9.38 10.81 -4.51
N LEU A 445 -8.64 9.85 -3.93
CA LEU A 445 -9.12 8.48 -3.71
C LEU A 445 -10.37 8.41 -2.82
N VAL A 446 -10.74 9.47 -2.10
CA VAL A 446 -12.04 9.56 -1.41
C VAL A 446 -13.22 9.19 -2.34
N VAL A 447 -13.13 9.52 -3.63
CA VAL A 447 -14.12 9.13 -4.64
C VAL A 447 -14.17 7.61 -4.82
N LYS A 448 -13.01 6.94 -4.84
CA LYS A 448 -12.92 5.48 -4.95
C LYS A 448 -13.45 4.78 -3.70
N PHE A 449 -13.26 5.36 -2.51
CA PHE A 449 -13.91 4.86 -1.28
C PHE A 449 -15.43 4.95 -1.37
N ALA A 450 -15.98 6.10 -1.79
CA ALA A 450 -17.42 6.29 -1.97
C ALA A 450 -18.02 5.29 -2.97
N GLN A 451 -17.38 5.14 -4.13
CA GLN A 451 -17.79 4.16 -5.14
C GLN A 451 -17.73 2.72 -4.62
N THR A 452 -16.67 2.36 -3.89
CA THR A 452 -16.50 1.02 -3.33
C THR A 452 -17.60 0.72 -2.31
N LEU A 453 -17.88 1.67 -1.42
CA LEU A 453 -18.96 1.54 -0.44
C LEU A 453 -20.31 1.33 -1.13
N HIS A 454 -20.66 2.21 -2.06
CA HIS A 454 -21.97 2.17 -2.72
C HIS A 454 -22.15 0.95 -3.62
N LYS A 455 -21.18 0.66 -4.50
CA LYS A 455 -21.32 -0.38 -5.53
C LYS A 455 -21.10 -1.80 -5.03
N ARG A 456 -20.28 -2.00 -3.98
CA ARG A 456 -19.83 -3.35 -3.57
C ARG A 456 -20.23 -3.73 -2.13
N LEU A 457 -20.61 -2.76 -1.30
CA LEU A 457 -20.76 -2.98 0.13
C LEU A 457 -22.12 -2.56 0.70
N VAL A 458 -22.94 -1.83 -0.08
CA VAL A 458 -24.31 -1.40 0.29
C VAL A 458 -25.37 -1.99 -0.66
N ALA A 459 -25.02 -2.30 -1.91
CA ALA A 459 -25.97 -2.76 -2.93
C ALA A 459 -26.41 -4.24 -2.79
N GLU A 460 -25.98 -4.94 -1.75
CA GLU A 460 -26.33 -6.32 -1.38
C GLU A 460 -26.63 -6.37 0.12
#